data_AF-A0A6I1YS16-F1
#
_entry.id   AF-A0A6I1YS16-F1
#
_cell.length_a   1.000
_cell.length_b   1.000
_cell.length_c   1.000
_cell.angle_alpha   90.00
_cell.angle_beta   90.00
_cell.angle_gamma   90.00
#
_symmetry.space_group_name_H-M   'P 1'
#
loop_
_entity.id
_entity.type
_entity.pdbx_description
1 polymer ?
#
loop_
_entity_poly.entity_id
_entity_poly.type
_entity_poly.pdbx_seq_one_letter_code
_entity_poly.pdbx_strand_id
1 'polypeptide(L)'
;MKKALAGLAAAGLILTAAGTAAAAWGSPIPTLKSEGVRLTEGQYRFNPAGTNHGAFEWQGRLSDFDSADGHNVYLQVRVEGHDWVRYYGMQKQSVWMHHSNWDGAQRYTENAYMRACRDRGSLRPDNCSPGQHFANH
;
A
#
# COMPACT_ATOMS: atom_id res chain seq x y z
N MET A 1 -2.69 -63.87 39.28
CA MET A 1 -2.52 -63.85 37.80
C MET A 1 -3.45 -62.81 37.19
N LYS A 2 -2.91 -61.77 36.56
CA LYS A 2 -3.23 -61.32 35.18
C LYS A 2 -2.62 -59.93 34.98
N LYS A 3 -1.71 -59.88 34.01
CA LYS A 3 -0.85 -58.76 33.64
C LYS A 3 -1.72 -57.61 33.09
N ALA A 4 -1.46 -56.39 33.54
CA ALA A 4 -2.09 -55.20 32.98
C ALA A 4 -1.45 -54.87 31.62
N LEU A 5 -2.27 -55.11 30.59
CA LEU A 5 -2.51 -54.31 29.39
C LEU A 5 -1.40 -53.39 28.85
N ALA A 6 -0.95 -53.79 27.65
CA ALA A 6 -0.58 -53.02 26.48
C ALA A 6 -0.81 -51.50 26.50
N GLY A 7 0.19 -50.78 25.99
CA GLY A 7 0.04 -49.40 25.54
C GLY A 7 1.36 -48.88 24.98
N LEU A 8 1.67 -49.19 23.72
CA LEU A 8 2.82 -48.63 23.01
C LEU A 8 2.39 -48.10 21.64
N ALA A 9 2.94 -46.92 21.33
CA ALA A 9 2.92 -46.17 20.06
C ALA A 9 1.65 -45.36 19.75
N ALA A 10 1.49 -44.23 20.44
CA ALA A 10 0.89 -43.06 19.81
C ALA A 10 1.92 -42.47 18.83
N ALA A 11 1.69 -42.64 17.53
CA ALA A 11 2.49 -42.00 16.49
C ALA A 11 2.31 -40.48 16.60
N GLY A 12 3.39 -39.77 16.93
CA GLY A 12 3.40 -38.32 17.02
C GLY A 12 3.15 -37.68 15.65
N LEU A 13 1.97 -37.08 15.47
CA LEU A 13 1.70 -36.14 14.39
C LEU A 13 2.50 -34.86 14.66
N ILE A 14 3.67 -34.73 14.03
CA ILE A 14 4.39 -33.46 13.97
C ILE A 14 3.76 -32.64 12.85
N LEU A 15 2.73 -31.86 13.19
CA LEU A 15 2.20 -30.80 12.33
C LEU A 15 3.16 -29.60 12.40
N THR A 16 4.19 -29.59 11.56
CA THR A 16 4.99 -28.38 11.32
C THR A 16 4.30 -27.50 10.26
N ALA A 17 3.15 -26.93 10.63
CA ALA A 17 2.61 -25.79 9.88
C ALA A 17 3.35 -24.53 10.38
N ALA A 18 4.59 -24.36 9.96
CA ALA A 18 5.32 -23.11 10.12
C ALA A 18 4.73 -22.08 9.14
N GLY A 19 3.56 -21.53 9.48
CA GLY A 19 3.07 -20.32 8.84
C GLY A 19 3.95 -19.16 9.31
N THR A 20 4.87 -18.70 8.47
CA THR A 20 5.56 -17.43 8.70
C THR A 20 4.51 -16.34 8.67
N ALA A 21 4.11 -15.84 9.84
CA ALA A 21 3.34 -14.61 9.93
C ALA A 21 4.26 -13.49 9.41
N ALA A 22 4.11 -13.13 8.12
CA ALA A 22 4.69 -11.91 7.62
C ALA A 22 4.06 -10.77 8.43
N ALA A 23 4.86 -10.11 9.28
CA ALA A 23 4.41 -8.91 9.96
C ALA A 23 4.01 -7.90 8.88
N ALA A 24 2.74 -7.46 8.90
CA ALA A 24 2.26 -6.44 7.98
C ALA A 24 3.15 -5.20 8.12
N TRP A 25 3.70 -4.71 7.00
CA TRP A 25 4.63 -3.57 6.98
C TRP A 25 3.96 -2.27 7.43
N GLY A 26 2.63 -2.18 7.23
CA GLY A 26 1.77 -1.10 7.70
C GLY A 26 0.29 -1.48 7.62
N SER A 27 -0.58 -0.47 7.77
CA SER A 27 -2.02 -0.60 7.60
C SER A 27 -2.41 -0.68 6.12
N PRO A 28 -3.48 -1.41 5.75
CA PRO A 28 -3.88 -1.55 4.35
C PRO A 28 -4.42 -0.24 3.77
N ILE A 29 -4.06 0.06 2.52
CA ILE A 29 -4.70 1.07 1.68
C ILE A 29 -5.83 0.38 0.89
N PRO A 30 -7.07 0.88 0.91
CA PRO A 30 -8.12 0.34 0.05
C PRO A 30 -7.72 0.46 -1.42
N THR A 31 -8.21 -0.45 -2.27
CA THR A 31 -7.93 -0.36 -3.71
C THR A 31 -8.40 0.99 -4.26
N LEU A 32 -7.46 1.81 -4.70
CA LEU A 32 -7.76 3.06 -5.38
C LEU A 32 -7.91 2.76 -6.86
N LYS A 33 -9.07 3.05 -7.44
CA LYS A 33 -9.34 2.77 -8.85
C LYS A 33 -10.05 3.92 -9.52
N SER A 34 -9.67 4.14 -10.76
CA SER A 34 -10.45 4.90 -11.74
C SER A 34 -10.37 4.19 -13.09
N GLU A 35 -10.94 4.79 -14.13
CA GLU A 35 -10.84 4.30 -15.49
C GLU A 35 -9.36 4.28 -15.92
N GLY A 36 -8.87 3.11 -16.31
CA GLY A 36 -7.49 2.88 -16.78
C GLY A 36 -6.40 2.92 -15.71
N VAL A 37 -6.72 3.13 -14.42
CA VAL A 37 -5.71 3.15 -13.34
C VAL A 37 -6.16 2.39 -12.11
N ARG A 38 -5.22 1.67 -11.47
CA ARG A 38 -5.45 1.02 -10.17
C ARG A 38 -4.21 1.00 -9.29
N LEU A 39 -4.40 1.27 -8.00
CA LEU A 39 -3.46 0.92 -6.93
C LEU A 39 -3.99 -0.30 -6.17
N THR A 40 -3.21 -1.37 -6.12
CA THR A 40 -3.50 -2.59 -5.35
C THR A 40 -2.38 -2.91 -4.38
N GLU A 41 -2.64 -3.84 -3.45
CA GLU A 41 -1.64 -4.30 -2.46
C GLU A 41 -1.03 -3.14 -1.66
N GLY A 42 -1.80 -2.07 -1.54
CA GLY A 42 -1.35 -0.84 -0.93
C GLY A 42 -1.27 -1.00 0.59
N GLN A 43 -0.21 -0.48 1.17
CA GLN A 43 -0.06 -0.33 2.62
C GLN A 43 0.47 1.06 2.92
N TYR A 44 0.15 1.58 4.10
CA TYR A 44 0.66 2.84 4.61
C TYR A 44 1.03 2.74 6.09
N ARG A 45 1.87 3.65 6.54
CA ARG A 45 2.12 3.92 7.96
C ARG A 45 2.52 5.37 8.14
N PHE A 46 2.26 5.90 9.33
CA PHE A 46 2.88 7.14 9.78
C PHE A 46 4.10 6.79 10.60
N ASN A 47 5.25 7.33 10.21
CA ASN A 47 6.49 7.08 10.92
C ASN A 47 6.56 7.90 12.21
N PRO A 48 7.22 7.40 13.27
CA PRO A 48 7.56 8.22 14.43
C PRO A 48 8.45 9.41 14.04
N ALA A 49 8.42 10.50 14.82
CA ALA A 49 9.19 11.72 14.54
C ALA A 49 10.70 11.54 14.28
N GLY A 50 11.31 10.51 14.89
CA GLY A 50 12.73 10.21 14.71
C GLY A 50 13.05 9.36 13.48
N THR A 51 12.04 8.85 12.79
CA THR A 51 12.18 7.90 11.67
C THR A 51 11.65 8.55 10.40
N ASN A 52 12.47 8.63 9.35
CA ASN A 52 12.06 9.18 8.05
C ASN A 52 11.26 10.50 8.18
N HIS A 53 11.70 11.41 9.07
CA HIS A 53 11.06 12.71 9.29
C HIS A 53 9.58 12.65 9.74
N GLY A 54 9.14 11.58 10.40
CA GLY A 54 7.74 11.44 10.79
C GLY A 54 6.77 11.33 9.60
N ALA A 55 7.28 10.87 8.46
CA ALA A 55 6.55 10.84 7.19
C ALA A 55 5.33 9.92 7.18
N PHE A 56 4.38 10.28 6.32
CA PHE A 56 3.45 9.34 5.73
C PHE A 56 4.19 8.48 4.70
N GLU A 57 4.45 7.21 5.03
CA GLU A 57 5.12 6.25 4.17
C GLU A 57 4.10 5.27 3.60
N TRP A 58 4.18 5.02 2.31
CA TRP A 58 3.23 4.16 1.61
C TRP A 58 3.93 3.33 0.54
N GLN A 59 3.36 2.17 0.27
CA GLN A 59 3.78 1.30 -0.81
C GLN A 59 2.57 0.64 -1.47
N GLY A 60 2.74 0.16 -2.70
CA GLY A 60 1.70 -0.59 -3.39
C GLY A 60 2.03 -0.81 -4.86
N ARG A 61 1.21 -1.61 -5.55
CA ARG A 61 1.36 -1.87 -6.98
C ARG A 61 0.44 -0.92 -7.77
N LEU A 62 1.05 -0.01 -8.53
CA LEU A 62 0.36 0.88 -9.44
C LEU A 62 0.33 0.25 -10.83
N SER A 63 -0.88 0.09 -11.37
CA SER A 63 -1.11 -0.53 -12.68
C SER A 63 -1.80 0.45 -13.62
N ASP A 64 -1.25 0.54 -14.83
CA ASP A 64 -2.01 0.98 -16.00
C ASP A 64 -2.96 -0.16 -16.41
N PHE A 65 -4.22 -0.02 -16.03
CA PHE A 65 -5.23 -1.07 -16.17
C PHE A 65 -5.92 -1.05 -17.54
N ASP A 66 -5.81 0.05 -18.30
CA ASP A 66 -6.25 0.15 -19.69
C ASP A 66 -5.06 0.39 -20.59
N SER A 67 -4.26 -0.66 -20.78
CA SER A 67 -3.01 -0.63 -21.52
C SER A 67 -3.14 -0.27 -23.01
N ALA A 68 -4.37 -0.17 -23.53
CA ALA A 68 -4.66 0.12 -24.93
C ALA A 68 -4.96 1.60 -25.22
N ASP A 69 -5.23 2.42 -24.19
CA ASP A 69 -5.68 3.80 -24.37
C ASP A 69 -4.54 4.79 -24.67
N GLY A 70 -3.28 4.36 -24.50
CA GLY A 70 -2.09 5.18 -24.75
C GLY A 70 -1.86 6.28 -23.71
N HIS A 71 -2.58 6.24 -22.59
CA HIS A 71 -2.43 7.14 -21.45
C HIS A 71 -1.38 6.62 -20.47
N ASN A 72 -0.87 7.49 -19.60
CA ASN A 72 -0.01 7.09 -18.49
C ASN A 72 -0.83 7.16 -17.19
N VAL A 73 -0.28 6.60 -16.11
CA VAL A 73 -0.92 6.62 -14.80
C VAL A 73 0.01 7.19 -13.75
N TYR A 74 -0.56 7.77 -12.70
CA TYR A 74 0.20 8.30 -11.58
C TYR A 74 -0.63 8.27 -10.29
N LEU A 75 0.05 8.31 -9.16
CA LEU A 75 -0.54 8.57 -7.87
C LEU A 75 -0.39 10.04 -7.52
N GLN A 76 -1.42 10.63 -6.93
CA GLN A 76 -1.27 11.88 -6.19
C GLN A 76 -1.29 11.60 -4.71
N VAL A 77 -0.32 12.18 -4.02
CA VAL A 77 -0.22 12.14 -2.56
C VAL A 77 -0.01 13.55 -2.06
N ARG A 78 -0.73 13.92 -1.01
CA ARG A 78 -0.46 15.15 -0.25
C ARG A 78 -0.47 14.83 1.22
N VAL A 79 0.32 15.56 1.97
CA VAL A 79 0.30 15.61 3.44
C VAL A 79 -0.19 16.98 3.87
N GLU A 80 -0.56 17.15 5.14
CA GLU A 80 -0.97 18.48 5.62
C GLU A 80 0.09 19.54 5.35
N GLY A 81 -0.34 20.78 5.10
CA GLY A 81 0.55 21.90 4.79
C GLY A 81 1.16 21.87 3.38
N HIS A 82 0.91 20.83 2.58
CA HIS A 82 1.50 20.66 1.24
C HIS A 82 0.47 20.42 0.13
N ASP A 83 0.84 20.82 -1.09
CA ASP A 83 0.10 20.51 -2.30
C ASP A 83 0.32 19.06 -2.76
N TRP A 84 -0.47 18.65 -3.75
CA TRP A 84 -0.38 17.32 -4.35
C TRP A 84 0.95 17.09 -5.08
N VAL A 85 1.66 16.04 -4.68
CA VAL A 85 2.82 15.51 -5.39
C VAL A 85 2.39 14.35 -6.27
N ARG A 86 2.98 14.24 -7.47
CA ARG A 86 2.68 13.18 -8.44
C ARG A 86 3.80 12.14 -8.48
N TYR A 87 3.41 10.86 -8.46
CA TYR A 87 4.31 9.72 -8.65
C TYR A 87 3.87 8.93 -9.86
N TYR A 88 4.62 9.07 -10.95
CA TYR A 88 4.29 8.42 -12.22
C TYR A 88 4.58 6.92 -12.16
N GLY A 89 3.65 6.14 -12.68
CA GLY A 89 3.85 4.74 -12.99
C GLY A 89 4.52 4.55 -14.34
N MET A 90 4.35 3.35 -14.90
CA MET A 90 4.82 3.04 -16.24
C MET A 90 3.63 2.56 -17.08
N GLN A 91 3.49 3.14 -18.27
CA GLN A 91 2.46 2.77 -19.24
C GLN A 91 2.56 1.27 -19.57
N LYS A 92 1.39 0.62 -19.72
CA LYS A 92 1.20 -0.82 -19.99
C LYS A 92 1.80 -1.76 -18.95
N GLN A 93 2.19 -1.26 -17.78
CA GLN A 93 2.85 -2.04 -16.76
C GLN A 93 2.21 -1.90 -15.39
N SER A 94 2.55 -2.84 -14.53
CA SER A 94 2.28 -2.79 -13.10
C SER A 94 3.60 -2.63 -12.36
N VAL A 95 3.80 -1.49 -11.71
CA VAL A 95 5.04 -1.16 -11.02
C VAL A 95 4.82 -1.13 -9.51
N TRP A 96 5.79 -1.66 -8.77
CA TRP A 96 5.80 -1.51 -7.32
C TRP A 96 6.33 -0.12 -6.96
N MET A 97 5.56 0.61 -6.16
CA MET A 97 5.87 1.96 -5.69
C MET A 97 6.11 1.91 -4.19
N HIS A 98 7.12 2.62 -3.70
CA HIS A 98 7.40 2.79 -2.28
C HIS A 98 7.98 4.18 -2.06
N HIS A 99 7.23 5.03 -1.34
CA HIS A 99 7.58 6.43 -1.14
C HIS A 99 7.20 6.92 0.26
N SER A 100 7.75 8.07 0.61
CA SER A 100 7.44 8.81 1.83
C SER A 100 7.15 10.27 1.50
N ASN A 101 6.18 10.84 2.20
CA ASN A 101 5.75 12.23 2.10
C ASN A 101 5.73 12.84 3.49
N TRP A 102 6.35 14.02 3.66
CA TRP A 102 6.42 14.72 4.95
C TRP A 102 6.59 16.22 4.74
N ASP A 103 6.28 17.00 5.77
CA ASP A 103 6.66 18.40 5.87
C ASP A 103 7.98 18.52 6.66
N GLY A 104 9.01 19.14 6.06
CA GLY A 104 10.29 19.35 6.71
C GLY A 104 10.24 20.31 7.91
N ALA A 105 9.20 21.14 8.01
CA ALA A 105 8.97 22.02 9.15
C ALA A 105 8.22 21.33 10.30
N GLN A 106 7.62 20.16 10.06
CA GLN A 106 6.84 19.43 11.06
C GLN A 106 7.60 18.23 11.61
N ARG A 107 7.31 17.92 12.87
CA ARG A 107 7.91 16.77 13.57
C ARG A 107 7.16 15.46 13.30
N TYR A 108 5.88 15.56 12.93
CA TYR A 108 5.00 14.42 12.65
C TYR A 108 4.10 14.79 11.47
N THR A 109 3.82 13.82 10.61
CA THR A 109 2.69 13.90 9.70
C THR A 109 1.47 13.26 10.37
N GLU A 110 0.34 13.95 10.36
CA GLU A 110 -0.92 13.57 10.96
C GLU A 110 -1.98 13.21 9.92
N ASN A 111 -1.96 13.85 8.75
CA ASN A 111 -3.01 13.74 7.74
C ASN A 111 -2.44 13.58 6.34
N ALA A 112 -2.75 12.46 5.70
CA ALA A 112 -2.39 12.24 4.30
C ALA A 112 -3.62 12.01 3.44
N TYR A 113 -3.53 12.40 2.18
CA TYR A 113 -4.53 12.08 1.17
C TYR A 113 -3.87 11.43 -0.04
N MET A 114 -4.51 10.40 -0.58
CA MET A 114 -4.05 9.73 -1.80
C MET A 114 -5.16 9.54 -2.81
N ARG A 115 -4.83 9.57 -4.10
CA ARG A 115 -5.71 9.14 -5.20
C ARG A 115 -4.89 8.62 -6.37
N ALA A 116 -5.46 7.67 -7.11
CA ALA A 116 -4.87 7.12 -8.33
C ALA A 116 -5.50 7.78 -9.56
N CYS A 117 -4.68 8.24 -10.50
CA CYS A 117 -5.11 9.04 -11.64
C CYS A 117 -4.58 8.48 -12.96
N ARG A 118 -5.42 8.57 -14.00
CA ARG A 118 -5.04 8.38 -15.39
C ARG A 118 -4.77 9.74 -16.03
N ASP A 119 -3.58 9.89 -16.60
CA ASP A 119 -3.12 11.06 -17.34
C ASP A 119 -3.71 11.06 -18.76
N ARG A 120 -4.70 11.92 -19.00
CA ARG A 120 -5.41 11.99 -20.29
C ARG A 120 -4.78 13.00 -21.25
N GLY A 121 -3.59 13.48 -20.93
CA GLY A 121 -2.89 14.52 -21.66
C GLY A 121 -3.48 15.91 -21.42
N SER A 122 -2.88 16.92 -22.04
CA SER A 122 -3.19 18.34 -21.79
C SER A 122 -4.58 18.79 -22.25
N LEU A 123 -5.25 18.02 -23.12
CA LEU A 123 -6.51 18.42 -23.75
C LEU A 123 -7.75 18.01 -22.94
N ARG A 124 -7.60 17.19 -21.90
CA ARG A 124 -8.72 16.67 -21.11
C ARG A 124 -8.32 16.56 -19.64
N PRO A 125 -9.25 16.82 -18.69
CA PRO A 125 -8.98 16.56 -17.29
C PRO A 125 -8.64 15.09 -17.05
N ASP A 126 -7.65 14.88 -16.18
CA ASP A 126 -7.25 13.57 -15.69
C ASP A 126 -8.40 12.91 -14.93
N ASN A 127 -8.52 11.59 -15.09
CA ASN A 127 -9.54 10.82 -14.37
C ASN A 127 -8.90 10.21 -13.12
N CYS A 128 -9.36 10.64 -11.93
CA CYS A 128 -8.83 10.20 -10.66
C CYS A 128 -9.87 9.43 -9.84
N SER A 129 -9.39 8.49 -9.01
CA SER A 129 -10.20 7.89 -7.96
C SER A 129 -10.67 8.95 -6.96
N PRO A 130 -11.71 8.68 -6.15
CA PRO A 130 -11.97 9.45 -4.95
C PRO A 130 -10.71 9.58 -4.09
N GLY A 131 -10.55 10.73 -3.43
CA GLY A 131 -9.46 10.96 -2.50
C GLY A 131 -9.66 10.14 -1.23
N GLN A 132 -8.69 9.29 -0.91
CA GLN A 132 -8.66 8.55 0.34
C GLN A 132 -7.90 9.38 1.38
N HIS A 133 -8.51 9.57 2.56
CA HIS A 133 -7.88 10.22 3.71
C HIS A 133 -7.30 9.16 4.66
N PHE A 134 -6.15 9.46 5.23
CA PHE A 134 -5.45 8.69 6.24
C PHE A 134 -5.09 9.62 7.40
N ALA A 135 -5.31 9.15 8.63
CA ALA A 135 -4.98 9.88 9.84
C ALA A 135 -4.03 9.07 10.71
N ASN A 136 -3.11 9.77 11.36
CA ASN A 136 -2.25 9.22 12.41
C ASN A 136 -3.05 9.21 13.73
N HIS A 137 -3.16 8.05 14.38
CA HIS A 137 -3.96 7.84 15.60
C HIS A 137 -3.09 7.68 16.84
#